data_AF-A0A926IB26-F1
#
_entry.id   AF-A0A926IB26-F1
#
_cell.length_a   1.000
_cell.length_b   1.000
_cell.length_c   1.000
_cell.angle_alpha   90.00
_cell.angle_beta   90.00
_cell.angle_gamma   90.00
#
_symmetry.space_group_name_H-M   'P 1'
#
loop_
_entity.id
_entity.type
_entity.pdbx_description
1 polymer ?
#
loop_
_entity_poly.entity_id
_entity_poly.type
_entity_poly.pdbx_seq_one_letter_code
_entity_poly.pdbx_strand_id
1 'polypeptide(L)' 'MFRNLKAEMGRNSIRAKDIAKALNVREATISFKMNGKSDFTFNEAKQIKEIFFPDLDIEYLFA' A
#
# COMPACT_ATOMS: atom_id res chain seq x y z
N MET A 1 10.23 2.49 4.46
CA MET A 1 9.06 3.10 5.13
C MET A 1 7.94 2.06 5.11
N PHE A 2 6.92 2.15 5.96
CA PHE A 2 5.74 1.25 5.95
C PHE A 2 6.06 -0.25 6.11
N ARG A 3 6.63 -0.62 7.28
CA ARG A 3 7.01 -2.02 7.58
C ARG A 3 5.79 -2.94 7.65
N ASN A 4 4.71 -2.45 8.24
CA ASN A 4 3.48 -3.22 8.44
C ASN A 4 2.79 -3.50 7.10
N LEU A 5 2.59 -2.49 6.25
CA LEU A 5 2.09 -2.69 4.90
C LEU A 5 2.89 -3.74 4.13
N LYS A 6 4.22 -3.69 4.19
CA LYS A 6 5.08 -4.66 3.49
C LYS A 6 4.96 -6.09 4.06
N ALA A 7 4.78 -6.21 5.38
CA ALA A 7 4.54 -7.51 6.02
C ALA A 7 3.19 -8.10 5.60
N GLU A 8 2.12 -7.30 5.61
CA GLU A 8 0.78 -7.73 5.21
C GLU A 8 0.70 -8.05 3.73
N MET A 9 1.40 -7.30 2.88
CA MET A 9 1.58 -7.64 1.48
C MET A 9 2.23 -9.01 1.30
N GLY A 10 3.27 -9.32 2.08
CA GLY A 10 3.92 -10.63 2.08
C GLY A 10 2.99 -11.75 2.56
N ARG A 11 2.20 -11.50 3.61
CA ARG A 11 1.22 -12.45 4.17
C ARG A 11 0.08 -12.76 3.20
N ASN A 12 -0.43 -11.75 2.51
CA ASN A 12 -1.57 -11.86 1.59
C ASN A 12 -1.16 -12.09 0.13
N SER A 13 0.14 -12.30 -0.15
CA SER A 13 0.69 -12.44 -1.51
C SER A 13 0.38 -11.27 -2.46
N ILE A 14 0.22 -10.07 -1.92
CA ILE A 14 -0.08 -8.85 -2.67
C ILE A 14 1.23 -8.21 -3.13
N ARG A 15 1.33 -7.90 -4.42
CA ARG A 15 2.52 -7.27 -5.00
C ARG A 15 2.27 -5.79 -5.27
N ALA A 16 3.36 -5.02 -5.41
CA ALA A 16 3.29 -3.60 -5.74
C ALA A 16 2.53 -3.33 -7.05
N LYS A 17 2.64 -4.24 -8.04
CA LYS A 17 1.85 -4.18 -9.29
C LYS A 17 0.33 -4.25 -9.06
N ASP A 18 -0.13 -4.95 -8.02
CA ASP A 18 -1.56 -5.13 -7.76
C ASP A 18 -2.13 -3.85 -7.13
N ILE A 19 -1.40 -3.27 -6.18
CA ILE A 19 -1.68 -1.95 -5.63
C ILE A 19 -1.63 -0.88 -6.72
N ALA A 20 -0.65 -0.94 -7.61
CA ALA A 20 -0.53 -0.01 -8.73
C ALA A 20 -1.74 -0.05 -9.67
N LYS A 21 -2.24 -1.26 -9.97
CA LYS A 21 -3.48 -1.44 -10.76
C LYS A 21 -4.70 -0.87 -10.04
N ALA A 22 -4.84 -1.13 -8.75
CA ALA A 22 -5.97 -0.62 -7.96
C ALA A 22 -6.00 0.91 -7.88
N LEU A 23 -4.83 1.54 -7.74
CA LEU A 23 -4.68 2.99 -7.70
C LEU A 23 -4.57 3.65 -9.08
N ASN A 24 -4.59 2.86 -10.16
CA ASN A 24 -4.38 3.32 -11.54
C ASN A 24 -3.10 4.16 -11.72
N VAL A 25 -2.00 3.73 -11.10
CA VAL A 25 -0.68 4.35 -11.18
C VAL A 25 0.37 3.38 -11.72
N ARG A 26 1.56 3.90 -12.03
CA ARG A 26 2.70 3.06 -12.42
C ARG A 26 3.23 2.28 -11.22
N GLU A 27 3.65 1.05 -11.43
CA GLU A 27 4.29 0.22 -10.40
C GLU A 27 5.54 0.89 -9.78
N ALA A 28 6.28 1.64 -10.59
CA ALA A 28 7.40 2.45 -10.13
C ALA A 28 6.98 3.48 -9.08
N THR A 29 5.79 4.09 -9.21
CA THR A 29 5.25 5.05 -8.24
C THR A 29 5.01 4.40 -6.88
N ILE A 30 4.41 3.21 -6.86
CA ILE A 30 4.21 2.44 -5.61
C ILE A 30 5.55 2.06 -4.99
N SER A 31 6.50 1.61 -5.81
CA SER A 31 7.85 1.29 -5.35
C SER A 31 8.56 2.50 -4.76
N PHE A 32 8.44 3.68 -5.36
CA PHE A 32 8.97 4.92 -4.79
C PHE A 32 8.29 5.30 -3.48
N LYS A 33 6.97 5.14 -3.39
CA LYS A 33 6.23 5.44 -2.17
C LYS A 33 6.63 4.52 -1.01
N MET A 34 6.69 3.22 -1.25
CA MET A 34 7.13 2.25 -0.23
C MET A 34 8.57 2.43 0.21
N ASN A 35 9.44 2.88 -0.70
CA ASN A 35 10.83 3.20 -0.39
C ASN A 35 11.01 4.58 0.27
N GLY A 36 9.93 5.34 0.51
CA GLY A 36 9.97 6.63 1.21
C GLY A 36 10.47 7.80 0.34
N LYS A 37 10.46 7.67 -1.00
CA LYS A 37 10.72 8.81 -1.90
C LYS A 37 9.51 9.73 -2.06
N SER A 38 8.32 9.25 -1.71
CA SER A 38 7.07 10.01 -1.69
C SER A 38 6.09 9.36 -0.73
N ASP A 39 5.18 10.11 -0.15
CA ASP A 39 4.18 9.56 0.76
C ASP A 39 2.94 9.05 0.03
N PHE A 40 2.21 8.13 0.67
CA PHE A 40 0.85 7.81 0.28
C PHE A 40 -0.08 8.92 0.73
N THR A 41 -0.95 9.37 -0.16
CA THR A 41 -2.05 10.26 0.19
C THR A 41 -3.10 9.49 0.99
N PHE A 42 -3.88 10.19 1.82
CA PHE A 42 -4.93 9.56 2.61
C PHE A 42 -5.94 8.77 1.75
N ASN A 43 -6.29 9.28 0.57
CA ASN A 43 -7.19 8.58 -0.35
C ASN A 43 -6.57 7.29 -0.91
N GLU A 44 -5.28 7.30 -1.28
CA GLU A 44 -4.59 6.08 -1.73
C GLU A 44 -4.50 5.05 -0.60
N ALA A 45 -4.17 5.50 0.61
CA ALA A 45 -4.09 4.64 1.79
C ALA A 45 -5.45 4.01 2.13
N LYS A 46 -6.53 4.80 2.06
CA LYS A 46 -7.90 4.32 2.24
C LYS A 46 -8.31 3.30 1.17
N GLN A 47 -8.02 3.57 -0.10
CA GLN A 47 -8.29 2.60 -1.17
C GLN A 47 -7.51 1.30 -1.01
N ILE A 48 -6.23 1.37 -0.63
CA ILE A 48 -5.43 0.18 -0.35
C ILE A 48 -6.08 -0.64 0.78
N LYS A 49 -6.49 0.03 1.86
CA LYS A 49 -7.19 -0.61 2.97
C LYS A 49 -8.48 -1.28 2.51
N GLU A 50 -9.35 -0.56 1.81
CA GLU A 50 -10.66 -1.09 1.38
C GLU A 50 -10.55 -2.25 0.39
N ILE A 51 -9.56 -2.24 -0.49
CA ILE A 51 -9.41 -3.25 -1.56
C ILE A 51 -8.63 -4.47 -1.08
N PHE A 52 -7.59 -4.27 -0.28
CA PHE A 52 -6.62 -5.32 0.04
C PHE A 52 -6.59 -5.75 1.50
N PHE A 53 -6.95 -4.84 2.41
CA PHE A 53 -6.81 -5.06 3.85
C PHE A 53 -8.05 -4.54 4.62
N PRO A 54 -9.27 -4.99 4.26
CA PRO A 54 -10.50 -4.43 4.82
C PRO A 54 -10.61 -4.63 6.34
N ASP A 55 -9.96 -5.69 6.86
CA ASP A 55 -9.96 -6.09 8.26
C ASP A 55 -8.85 -5.44 9.10
N LEU A 56 -7.96 -4.63 8.48
CA LEU A 56 -6.85 -3.98 9.16
C LEU A 56 -7.07 -2.47 9.30
N ASP A 57 -6.51 -1.91 10.37
CA ASP A 57 -6.52 -0.47 10.59
C ASP A 57 -5.54 0.26 9.68
N ILE A 58 -5.98 1.41 9.16
CA ILE A 58 -5.14 2.27 8.32
C ILE A 58 -3.93 2.80 9.10
N GLU A 59 -4.10 3.09 10.39
CA GLU A 59 -3.02 3.51 11.28
C GLU A 59 -1.99 2.40 11.45
N TYR A 60 -2.43 1.14 11.60
CA TYR A 60 -1.51 0.00 11.67
C TYR A 60 -0.75 -0.19 10.35
N LEU A 61 -1.44 -0.12 9.21
CA LEU A 61 -0.81 -0.33 7.89
C LEU A 61 0.27 0.71 7.59
N PHE A 62 0.02 1.97 7.95
CA PHE A 62 0.86 3.11 7.60
C PHE A 62 1.71 3.67 8.75
N ALA A 63 1.78 2.97 9.89
CA ALA A 63 2.69 3.26 11.01
C ALA A 63 4.18 3.07 10.67
#